data_AF-A0A1L8ZCV2-F1
#
_entry.id   AF-A0A1L8ZCV2-F1
#
_cell.length_a   1.000
_cell.length_b   1.000
_cell.length_c   1.000
_cell.angle_alpha   90.00
_cell.angle_beta   90.00
_cell.angle_gamma   90.00
#
_symmetry.space_group_name_H-M   'P 1'
#
loop_
_entity.id
_entity.type
_entity.pdbx_description
1 polymer ?
#
loop_
_entity_poly.entity_id
_entity_poly.type
_entity_poly.pdbx_seq_one_letter_code
_entity_poly.pdbx_strand_id
1 'polypeptide(L)'
;NYYIVNPKVAYNVNASKDINIAVVFDKSSYMKKYDLDQIVGLNALMELSKNKNFSFINATSVPIIDNIESLTNSIRNTSSLGPYSTDAVKTDVSLKLAGSGLMSKSSRRAVVYFSGGILNRKAFEKYSLDTIVSYYKNNDIRFYLILFGNDPVNSKLQYLVNETGGAIIPFSSYEGVSKVYDLILEQKTGTYLLEYYYPGPQEPNKYFNLSVEANINQQTGRGEFAYFIN
;
A
#
# COMPACT_ATOMS: atom_id res chain seq x y z
N ASN A 1 -16.56 -26.84 15.65
CA ASN A 1 -15.71 -25.66 15.80
C ASN A 1 -14.63 -25.94 16.82
N TYR A 2 -13.38 -25.83 16.40
CA TYR A 2 -12.23 -25.97 17.29
C TYR A 2 -11.88 -24.60 17.88
N TYR A 3 -11.64 -24.53 19.18
CA TYR A 3 -11.18 -23.32 19.85
C TYR A 3 -9.68 -23.45 20.16
N ILE A 4 -8.93 -22.39 19.89
CA ILE A 4 -7.52 -22.31 20.26
C ILE A 4 -7.45 -21.91 21.74
N VAL A 5 -6.81 -22.73 22.56
CA VAL A 5 -6.60 -22.47 23.99
C VAL A 5 -5.15 -22.06 24.21
N ASN A 6 -4.93 -20.98 24.97
CA ASN A 6 -3.60 -20.42 25.28
C ASN A 6 -2.73 -20.12 24.06
N PRO A 7 -3.21 -19.33 23.07
CA PRO A 7 -2.32 -18.88 22.01
C PRO A 7 -1.21 -18.01 22.62
N LYS A 8 0.01 -18.17 22.11
CA LYS A 8 1.12 -17.32 22.51
C LYS A 8 1.01 -16.00 21.77
N VAL A 9 0.93 -14.91 22.52
CA VAL A 9 0.93 -13.55 21.98
C VAL A 9 2.29 -12.94 22.25
N ALA A 10 3.03 -12.64 21.19
CA ALA A 10 4.26 -11.86 21.28
C ALA A 10 4.01 -10.45 20.74
N TYR A 11 4.35 -9.44 21.53
CA TYR A 11 4.35 -8.07 21.04
C TYR A 11 5.69 -7.75 20.41
N ASN A 12 5.67 -7.32 19.16
CA ASN A 12 6.85 -6.85 18.44
C ASN A 12 6.64 -5.38 18.06
N VAL A 13 7.46 -4.51 18.65
CA VAL A 13 7.59 -3.12 18.19
C VAL A 13 8.49 -3.17 16.97
N ASN A 14 7.94 -2.84 15.80
CA ASN A 14 8.76 -2.66 14.61
C ASN A 14 9.56 -1.37 14.78
N ALA A 15 10.75 -1.48 15.38
CA ALA A 15 11.70 -0.38 15.56
C ALA A 15 12.61 -0.18 14.34
N SER A 16 12.32 -0.84 13.22
CA SER A 16 13.15 -0.78 12.03
C SER A 16 13.20 0.63 11.46
N LYS A 17 14.38 1.01 11.01
CA LYS A 17 14.62 2.21 10.20
C LYS A 17 14.52 1.92 8.70
N ASP A 18 14.43 0.63 8.32
CA ASP A 18 14.25 0.22 6.94
C ASP A 18 12.82 0.47 6.51
N ILE A 19 12.68 1.05 5.32
CA ILE A 19 11.40 1.40 4.74
C ILE A 19 11.35 0.79 3.33
N ASN A 20 10.26 0.07 3.07
CA ASN A 20 9.88 -0.38 1.74
C ASN A 20 8.73 0.51 1.23
N ILE A 21 8.91 1.09 0.05
CA ILE A 21 7.94 2.00 -0.56
C ILE A 21 7.51 1.45 -1.91
N ALA A 22 6.21 1.26 -2.08
CA ALA A 22 5.62 0.98 -3.39
C ALA A 22 5.01 2.27 -3.92
N VAL A 23 5.61 2.85 -4.95
CA VAL A 23 5.07 4.04 -5.62
C VAL A 23 4.15 3.58 -6.74
N VAL A 24 2.89 4.03 -6.68
CA VAL A 24 1.88 3.72 -7.68
C VAL A 24 1.60 5.00 -8.48
N PHE A 25 1.89 4.98 -9.78
CA PHE A 25 1.57 6.08 -10.69
C PHE A 25 0.19 5.85 -11.29
N ASP A 26 -0.76 6.74 -11.03
CA ASP A 26 -2.01 6.80 -11.78
C ASP A 26 -1.72 7.14 -13.24
N LYS A 27 -1.88 6.17 -14.15
CA LYS A 27 -1.66 6.35 -15.57
C LYS A 27 -2.93 6.74 -16.32
N SER A 28 -3.93 7.34 -15.67
CA SER A 28 -5.08 7.91 -16.37
C SER A 28 -4.67 9.09 -17.26
N SER A 29 -5.43 9.34 -18.33
CA SER A 29 -5.20 10.48 -19.23
C SER A 29 -5.18 11.83 -18.49
N TYR A 30 -5.92 11.95 -17.39
CA TYR A 30 -5.92 13.12 -16.51
C TYR A 30 -4.53 13.42 -15.96
N MET A 31 -3.75 12.40 -15.62
CA MET A 31 -2.42 12.57 -15.00
C MET A 31 -1.31 12.92 -15.98
N LYS A 32 -1.56 12.80 -17.29
CA LYS A 32 -0.55 13.10 -18.32
C LYS A 32 -0.01 14.54 -18.23
N LYS A 33 -0.84 15.51 -17.85
CA LYS A 33 -0.41 16.92 -17.69
C LYS A 33 0.56 17.14 -16.52
N TYR A 34 0.66 16.18 -15.60
CA TYR A 34 1.54 16.23 -14.42
C TYR A 34 2.74 15.28 -14.57
N ASP A 35 3.10 14.82 -15.77
CA ASP A 35 4.17 13.83 -15.96
C ASP A 35 5.52 14.30 -15.38
N LEU A 36 5.91 15.54 -15.69
CA LEU A 36 7.14 16.15 -15.18
C LEU A 36 7.09 16.37 -13.65
N ASP A 37 5.96 16.83 -13.13
CA ASP A 37 5.76 17.03 -11.69
C ASP A 37 5.87 15.72 -10.92
N GLN A 38 5.34 14.63 -11.47
CA GLN A 38 5.47 13.30 -10.89
C GLN A 38 6.93 12.82 -10.90
N ILE A 39 7.71 13.12 -11.94
CA ILE A 39 9.15 12.83 -11.98
C ILE A 39 9.90 13.63 -10.90
N VAL A 40 9.59 14.92 -10.75
CA VAL A 40 10.16 15.77 -9.70
C VAL A 40 9.84 15.20 -8.32
N GLY A 41 8.58 14.82 -8.08
CA GLY A 41 8.17 14.20 -6.84
C GLY A 41 8.87 12.87 -6.57
N LEU A 42 8.99 12.01 -7.58
CA LEU A 42 9.72 10.76 -7.48
C LEU A 42 11.19 10.98 -7.09
N ASN A 43 11.88 11.89 -7.78
CA ASN A 43 13.28 12.20 -7.51
C ASN A 43 13.45 12.71 -6.08
N ALA A 44 12.56 13.60 -5.60
CA ALA A 44 12.58 14.05 -4.22
C ALA A 44 12.44 12.89 -3.21
N LEU A 45 11.52 11.95 -3.47
CA LEU A 45 11.34 10.77 -2.62
C LEU A 45 12.57 9.86 -2.59
N MET A 46 13.22 9.71 -3.75
CA MET A 46 14.41 8.86 -3.92
C MET A 46 15.67 9.49 -3.31
N GLU A 47 15.88 10.81 -3.44
CA GLU A 47 17.03 11.50 -2.86
C GLU A 47 17.11 11.37 -1.34
N LEU A 48 15.95 11.34 -0.68
CA LEU A 48 15.85 11.13 0.76
C LEU A 48 16.24 9.70 1.19
N SER A 49 16.61 8.82 0.25
CA SER A 49 16.84 7.41 0.51
C SER A 49 18.25 6.92 0.15
N LYS A 50 19.02 6.53 1.17
CA LYS A 50 20.31 5.84 0.98
C LYS A 50 20.21 4.30 1.07
N ASN A 51 19.17 3.76 1.75
CA ASN A 51 19.02 2.31 2.05
C ASN A 51 17.55 1.80 1.93
N LYS A 52 16.73 2.31 1.00
CA LYS A 52 15.29 1.95 0.93
C LYS A 52 14.96 1.15 -0.33
N ASN A 53 14.08 0.17 -0.19
CA ASN A 53 13.61 -0.63 -1.32
C ASN A 53 12.38 0.02 -1.94
N PHE A 54 12.50 0.43 -3.20
CA PHE A 54 11.38 0.93 -3.98
C PHE A 54 10.86 -0.13 -4.94
N SER A 55 9.54 -0.21 -5.06
CA SER A 55 8.88 -0.83 -6.20
C SER A 55 7.98 0.20 -6.87
N PHE A 56 7.85 0.09 -8.19
CA PHE A 56 7.08 1.03 -8.98
C PHE A 56 5.96 0.30 -9.69
N ILE A 57 4.76 0.88 -9.66
CA ILE A 57 3.58 0.30 -10.28
C ILE A 57 2.96 1.34 -11.19
N ASN A 58 2.88 1.03 -12.48
CA ASN A 58 2.12 1.83 -13.43
C ASN A 58 0.67 1.35 -13.40
N ALA A 59 -0.22 2.16 -12.85
CA ALA A 59 -1.64 1.86 -12.77
C ALA A 59 -2.33 2.20 -14.10
N THR A 60 -2.35 1.24 -15.01
CA THR A 60 -3.06 1.29 -16.30
C THR A 60 -4.29 0.37 -16.26
N SER A 61 -4.90 0.07 -17.42
CA SER A 61 -5.90 -1.00 -17.53
C SER A 61 -5.32 -2.41 -17.30
N VAL A 62 -4.01 -2.60 -17.46
CA VAL A 62 -3.26 -3.81 -17.14
C VAL A 62 -2.01 -3.40 -16.34
N PRO A 63 -2.10 -3.32 -15.00
CA PRO A 63 -1.02 -2.76 -14.19
C PRO A 63 0.31 -3.50 -14.35
N ILE A 64 1.41 -2.75 -14.40
CA ILE A 64 2.77 -3.27 -14.61
C ILE A 64 3.65 -2.87 -13.43
N ILE A 65 4.50 -3.79 -12.97
CA ILE A 65 5.53 -3.52 -11.97
C ILE A 65 6.82 -3.17 -12.72
N ASP A 66 7.39 -2.02 -12.39
CA ASP A 66 8.72 -1.60 -12.80
C ASP A 66 9.71 -1.71 -11.66
N ASN A 67 10.97 -2.01 -12.02
CA ASN A 67 12.09 -1.87 -11.12
C ASN A 67 12.73 -0.48 -11.28
N ILE A 68 13.55 -0.09 -10.29
CA ILE A 68 14.17 1.23 -10.23
C ILE A 68 15.08 1.53 -11.43
N GLU A 69 15.82 0.54 -11.92
CA GLU A 69 16.76 0.71 -13.02
C GLU A 69 16.01 0.96 -14.35
N SER A 70 14.99 0.15 -14.63
CA SER A 70 14.11 0.31 -15.80
C SER A 70 13.44 1.68 -15.81
N LEU A 71 12.84 2.08 -14.69
CA LEU A 71 12.14 3.35 -14.58
C LEU A 71 13.10 4.54 -14.74
N THR A 72 14.23 4.53 -14.03
CA THR A 72 15.20 5.63 -14.10
C THR A 72 15.86 5.75 -15.47
N ASN A 73 16.17 4.63 -16.13
CA ASN A 73 16.68 4.64 -17.50
C ASN A 73 15.64 5.18 -18.49
N SER A 74 14.37 4.78 -18.35
CA SER A 74 13.28 5.30 -19.17
C SER A 74 13.13 6.81 -19.02
N ILE A 75 13.10 7.31 -17.77
CA ILE A 75 13.02 8.75 -17.47
C ILE A 75 14.23 9.50 -18.05
N ARG A 76 15.45 8.98 -17.88
CA ARG A 76 16.67 9.62 -18.42
C ARG A 76 16.65 9.72 -19.94
N ASN A 77 16.16 8.69 -20.63
CA ASN A 77 16.17 8.63 -22.08
C ASN A 77 15.01 9.39 -22.74
N THR A 78 13.87 9.50 -22.04
CA THR A 78 12.62 10.03 -22.64
C THR A 78 12.09 11.28 -21.96
N SER A 79 12.62 11.65 -20.79
CA SER A 79 12.07 12.69 -19.90
C SER A 79 10.59 12.47 -19.57
N SER A 80 10.17 11.21 -19.49
CA SER A 80 8.77 10.83 -19.25
C SER A 80 8.66 9.59 -18.36
N LEU A 81 7.54 9.45 -17.64
CA LEU A 81 7.18 8.20 -16.95
C LEU A 81 6.62 7.14 -17.90
N GLY A 82 6.59 7.40 -19.21
CA GLY A 82 6.07 6.50 -20.22
C GLY A 82 4.56 6.67 -20.47
N PRO A 83 3.94 5.72 -21.19
CA PRO A 83 2.59 5.91 -21.73
C PRO A 83 1.52 6.00 -20.62
N TYR A 84 0.50 6.80 -20.91
CA TYR A 84 -0.73 6.90 -20.13
C TYR A 84 -1.85 6.11 -20.81
N SER A 85 -2.70 5.47 -20.02
CA SER A 85 -3.80 4.64 -20.50
C SER A 85 -4.94 5.49 -21.07
N THR A 86 -5.46 5.07 -22.22
CA THR A 86 -6.71 5.56 -22.80
C THR A 86 -7.94 4.90 -22.17
N ASP A 87 -7.74 3.76 -21.51
CA ASP A 87 -8.78 2.97 -20.86
C ASP A 87 -8.88 3.29 -19.36
N ALA A 88 -9.90 2.73 -18.72
CA ALA A 88 -10.07 2.84 -17.27
C ALA A 88 -8.93 2.15 -16.52
N VAL A 89 -8.25 2.92 -15.67
CA VAL A 89 -7.20 2.44 -14.75
C VAL A 89 -7.77 1.43 -13.76
N LYS A 90 -7.11 0.28 -13.59
CA LYS A 90 -7.47 -0.75 -12.60
C LYS A 90 -6.81 -0.47 -11.25
N THR A 91 -7.27 0.59 -10.59
CA THR A 91 -6.70 1.10 -9.33
C THR A 91 -6.60 0.03 -8.26
N ASP A 92 -7.65 -0.74 -8.01
CA ASP A 92 -7.69 -1.84 -7.06
C ASP A 92 -6.62 -2.92 -7.31
N VAL A 93 -6.43 -3.33 -8.55
CA VAL A 93 -5.40 -4.29 -8.93
C VAL A 93 -4.01 -3.70 -8.71
N SER A 94 -3.79 -2.44 -9.09
CA SER A 94 -2.53 -1.74 -8.86
C SER A 94 -2.19 -1.62 -7.38
N LEU A 95 -3.17 -1.25 -6.54
CA LEU A 95 -3.00 -1.14 -5.10
C LEU A 95 -2.75 -2.52 -4.47
N LYS A 96 -3.44 -3.57 -4.92
CA LYS A 96 -3.21 -4.93 -4.43
C LYS A 96 -1.80 -5.41 -4.78
N LEU A 97 -1.34 -5.17 -6.01
CA LEU A 97 0.02 -5.50 -6.46
C LEU A 97 1.07 -4.74 -5.65
N ALA A 98 0.88 -3.42 -5.47
CA ALA A 98 1.77 -2.56 -4.70
C ALA A 98 1.95 -3.08 -3.27
N GLY A 99 0.84 -3.36 -2.56
CA GLY A 99 0.91 -3.90 -1.22
C GLY A 99 1.59 -5.27 -1.17
N SER A 100 1.31 -6.15 -2.14
CA SER A 100 1.88 -7.50 -2.17
C SER A 100 3.40 -7.50 -2.36
N GLY A 101 3.95 -6.50 -3.07
CA GLY A 101 5.39 -6.32 -3.23
C GLY A 101 6.12 -5.87 -1.96
N LEU A 102 5.43 -5.47 -0.89
CA LEU A 102 6.02 -4.90 0.33
C LEU A 102 6.26 -5.93 1.46
N MET A 103 6.01 -7.22 1.23
CA MET A 103 6.00 -8.26 2.26
C MET A 103 7.41 -8.67 2.75
N SER A 104 8.14 -7.79 3.45
CA SER A 104 9.38 -8.13 4.19
C SER A 104 9.14 -8.14 5.71
N LYS A 105 9.75 -9.05 6.47
CA LYS A 105 9.45 -9.24 7.91
C LYS A 105 9.90 -8.09 8.84
N SER A 106 10.70 -7.13 8.37
CA SER A 106 11.40 -6.18 9.25
C SER A 106 11.44 -4.74 8.75
N SER A 107 10.58 -4.35 7.81
CA SER A 107 10.58 -2.97 7.27
C SER A 107 9.23 -2.30 7.50
N ARG A 108 9.24 -0.98 7.69
CA ARG A 108 8.05 -0.14 7.57
C ARG A 108 7.57 -0.16 6.12
N ARG A 109 6.26 -0.17 5.89
CA ARG A 109 5.68 -0.40 4.56
C ARG A 109 4.74 0.72 4.20
N ALA A 110 4.97 1.32 3.04
CA ALA A 110 4.14 2.40 2.53
C ALA A 110 3.80 2.19 1.07
N VAL A 111 2.53 2.42 0.74
CA VAL A 111 2.09 2.64 -0.64
C VAL A 111 1.91 4.13 -0.82
N VAL A 112 2.60 4.71 -1.80
CA VAL A 112 2.50 6.13 -2.13
C VAL A 112 1.86 6.23 -3.51
N TYR A 113 0.62 6.71 -3.56
CA TYR A 113 -0.15 6.85 -4.79
C TYR A 113 -0.05 8.27 -5.33
N PHE A 114 0.46 8.39 -6.55
CA PHE A 114 0.58 9.65 -7.28
C PHE A 114 -0.66 9.78 -8.14
N SER A 115 -1.58 10.69 -7.80
CA SER A 115 -2.86 10.84 -8.49
C SER A 115 -3.46 12.23 -8.31
N GLY A 116 -4.39 12.60 -9.19
CA GLY A 116 -5.22 13.80 -9.07
C GLY A 116 -6.36 13.66 -8.07
N GLY A 117 -6.43 12.55 -7.33
CA GLY A 117 -7.50 12.29 -6.38
C GLY A 117 -8.82 11.87 -7.04
N ILE A 118 -8.85 11.69 -8.36
CA ILE A 118 -10.03 11.28 -9.12
C ILE A 118 -9.96 9.78 -9.40
N LEU A 119 -11.10 9.11 -9.31
CA LEU A 119 -11.21 7.69 -9.65
C LEU A 119 -12.24 7.49 -10.75
N ASN A 120 -11.95 6.54 -11.65
CA ASN A 120 -12.96 6.07 -12.58
C ASN A 120 -14.01 5.19 -11.86
N ARG A 121 -15.17 4.99 -12.48
CA ARG A 121 -16.30 4.24 -11.87
C ARG A 121 -15.95 2.78 -11.51
N LYS A 122 -14.99 2.18 -12.20
CA LYS A 122 -14.56 0.78 -12.05
C LYS A 122 -13.27 0.63 -11.24
N ALA A 123 -12.84 1.66 -10.51
CA ALA A 123 -11.58 1.67 -9.77
C ALA A 123 -11.45 0.56 -8.71
N PHE A 124 -12.57 -0.01 -8.24
CA PHE A 124 -12.62 -1.09 -7.24
C PHE A 124 -13.56 -2.23 -7.66
N GLU A 125 -13.46 -2.65 -8.92
CA GLU A 125 -14.34 -3.66 -9.54
C GLU A 125 -13.89 -5.12 -9.25
N LYS A 126 -12.58 -5.39 -9.20
CA LYS A 126 -12.01 -6.72 -8.96
C LYS A 126 -11.73 -6.96 -7.48
N TYR A 127 -11.16 -5.98 -6.79
CA TYR A 127 -11.02 -5.99 -5.33
C TYR A 127 -11.79 -4.80 -4.75
N SER A 128 -12.69 -5.09 -3.81
CA SER A 128 -13.45 -4.04 -3.13
C SER A 128 -12.52 -3.14 -2.32
N LEU A 129 -12.97 -1.91 -2.06
CA LEU A 129 -12.24 -0.95 -1.22
C LEU A 129 -11.94 -1.54 0.17
N ASP A 130 -12.92 -2.18 0.81
CA ASP A 130 -12.75 -2.82 2.12
C ASP A 130 -11.74 -3.98 2.08
N THR A 131 -11.64 -4.70 0.97
CA THR A 131 -10.63 -5.74 0.78
C THR A 131 -9.22 -5.13 0.79
N ILE A 132 -9.02 -4.01 0.09
CA ILE A 132 -7.72 -3.31 0.05
C ILE A 132 -7.39 -2.71 1.42
N VAL A 133 -8.36 -2.05 2.07
CA VAL A 133 -8.20 -1.49 3.42
C VAL A 133 -7.81 -2.58 4.42
N SER A 134 -8.57 -3.67 4.48
CA SER A 134 -8.30 -4.78 5.39
C SER A 134 -6.93 -5.39 5.12
N TYR A 135 -6.59 -5.56 3.84
CA TYR A 135 -5.28 -6.07 3.47
C TYR A 135 -4.14 -5.16 3.93
N TYR A 136 -4.26 -3.84 3.76
CA TYR A 136 -3.22 -2.89 4.18
C TYR A 136 -3.10 -2.82 5.70
N LYS A 137 -4.22 -2.72 6.43
CA LYS A 137 -4.24 -2.70 7.90
C LYS A 137 -3.61 -3.96 8.50
N ASN A 138 -3.98 -5.13 7.99
CA ASN A 138 -3.46 -6.42 8.48
C ASN A 138 -1.96 -6.61 8.22
N ASN A 139 -1.40 -5.84 7.29
CA ASN A 139 0.02 -5.92 6.94
C ASN A 139 0.80 -4.67 7.31
N ASP A 140 0.27 -3.80 8.17
CA ASP A 140 0.90 -2.54 8.60
C ASP A 140 1.40 -1.69 7.41
N ILE A 141 0.63 -1.69 6.32
CA ILE A 141 0.88 -0.87 5.13
C ILE A 141 0.10 0.43 5.29
N ARG A 142 0.81 1.55 5.25
CA ARG A 142 0.20 2.89 5.18
C ARG A 142 -0.04 3.29 3.74
N PHE A 143 -1.17 3.94 3.48
CA PHE A 143 -1.47 4.50 2.17
C PHE A 143 -1.37 6.04 2.21
N TYR A 144 -0.46 6.58 1.41
CA TYR A 144 -0.30 8.01 1.23
C TYR A 144 -0.74 8.40 -0.17
N LEU A 145 -1.50 9.50 -0.28
CA LEU A 145 -1.87 10.10 -1.56
C LEU A 145 -1.05 11.36 -1.78
N ILE A 146 -0.20 11.36 -2.79
CA ILE A 146 0.35 12.61 -3.34
C ILE A 146 -0.65 13.15 -4.34
N LEU A 147 -1.30 14.26 -3.96
CA LEU A 147 -2.38 14.88 -4.70
C LEU A 147 -1.82 15.88 -5.71
N PHE A 148 -1.98 15.59 -7.01
CA PHE A 148 -1.60 16.49 -8.09
C PHE A 148 -2.79 17.33 -8.57
N GLY A 149 -2.65 18.65 -8.53
CA GLY A 149 -3.75 19.58 -8.82
C GLY A 149 -4.63 19.87 -7.60
N ASN A 150 -5.78 20.47 -7.86
CA ASN A 150 -6.68 21.02 -6.83
C ASN A 150 -8.07 20.36 -6.82
N ASP A 151 -8.23 19.23 -7.51
CA ASP A 151 -9.50 18.54 -7.56
C ASP A 151 -9.87 17.96 -6.18
N PRO A 152 -11.17 17.94 -5.82
CA PRO A 152 -11.61 17.29 -4.61
C PRO A 152 -11.23 15.81 -4.61
N VAL A 153 -10.58 15.34 -3.53
CA VAL A 153 -10.20 13.94 -3.41
C VAL A 153 -11.45 13.06 -3.31
N ASN A 154 -11.52 12.04 -4.14
CA ASN A 154 -12.60 11.05 -4.11
C ASN A 154 -12.74 10.43 -2.72
N SER A 155 -13.98 10.30 -2.23
CA SER A 155 -14.27 9.78 -0.88
C SER A 155 -13.70 8.37 -0.62
N LYS A 156 -13.55 7.53 -1.65
CA LYS A 156 -12.92 6.22 -1.52
C LYS A 156 -11.43 6.31 -1.21
N LEU A 157 -10.73 7.27 -1.83
CA LEU A 157 -9.32 7.52 -1.54
C LEU A 157 -9.16 8.14 -0.14
N GLN A 158 -10.04 9.06 0.25
CA GLN A 158 -10.06 9.60 1.61
C GLN A 158 -10.27 8.50 2.66
N TYR A 159 -11.23 7.61 2.44
CA TYR A 159 -11.48 6.46 3.30
C TYR A 159 -10.25 5.56 3.41
N LEU A 160 -9.60 5.21 2.29
CA LEU A 160 -8.39 4.40 2.30
C LEU A 160 -7.24 5.06 3.08
N VAL A 161 -7.03 6.36 2.88
CA VAL A 161 -6.02 7.13 3.63
C VAL A 161 -6.31 7.09 5.14
N ASN A 162 -7.56 7.39 5.53
CA ASN A 162 -7.95 7.47 6.93
C ASN A 162 -7.86 6.10 7.63
N GLU A 163 -8.38 5.05 7.00
CA GLU A 163 -8.42 3.71 7.59
C GLU A 163 -7.05 3.05 7.70
N THR A 164 -6.13 3.41 6.81
CA THR A 164 -4.74 2.97 6.90
C THR A 164 -3.91 3.94 7.72
N GLY A 165 -4.46 5.07 8.18
CA GLY A 165 -3.78 6.12 8.92
C GLY A 165 -2.55 6.69 8.20
N GLY A 166 -2.64 6.86 6.88
CA GLY A 166 -1.67 7.64 6.11
C GLY A 166 -2.09 9.11 6.01
N ALA A 167 -1.72 9.78 4.92
CA ALA A 167 -2.06 11.18 4.70
C ALA A 167 -2.32 11.51 3.23
N ILE A 168 -3.15 12.53 2.99
CA ILE A 168 -3.27 13.22 1.71
C ILE A 168 -2.32 14.41 1.74
N ILE A 169 -1.44 14.47 0.76
CA ILE A 169 -0.35 15.44 0.70
C ILE A 169 -0.43 16.15 -0.64
N PRO A 170 -0.84 17.43 -0.67
CA PRO A 170 -0.82 18.22 -1.89
C PRO A 170 0.61 18.32 -2.46
N PHE A 171 0.75 18.03 -3.75
CA PHE A 171 2.00 18.25 -4.45
C PHE A 171 2.24 19.76 -4.57
N SER A 172 3.26 20.24 -3.85
CA SER A 172 3.66 21.65 -3.81
C SER A 172 5.16 21.80 -4.12
N SER A 173 5.71 20.87 -4.92
CA SER A 173 7.15 20.59 -5.15
C SER A 173 7.81 19.69 -4.08
N TYR A 174 9.14 19.76 -3.94
CA TYR A 174 10.01 18.90 -3.14
C TYR A 174 9.56 18.73 -1.67
N GLU A 175 9.04 19.80 -1.06
CA GLU A 175 8.68 19.83 0.36
C GLU A 175 7.50 18.89 0.67
N GLY A 176 6.51 18.80 -0.23
CA GLY A 176 5.35 17.93 -0.04
C GLY A 176 5.77 16.46 0.01
N VAL A 177 6.63 16.03 -0.91
CA VAL A 177 7.07 14.63 -0.96
C VAL A 177 8.04 14.28 0.16
N SER A 178 8.82 15.24 0.63
CA SER A 178 9.70 15.05 1.80
C SER A 178 8.92 14.70 3.07
N LYS A 179 7.74 15.32 3.28
CA LYS A 179 6.85 15.02 4.42
C LYS A 179 6.36 13.57 4.45
N VAL A 180 6.19 12.92 3.28
CA VAL A 180 5.82 11.50 3.23
C VAL A 180 6.83 10.65 3.99
N TYR A 181 8.12 10.95 3.79
CA TYR A 181 9.18 10.16 4.39
C TYR A 181 9.18 10.26 5.91
N ASP A 182 9.08 11.49 6.43
CA ASP A 182 9.04 11.75 7.87
C ASP A 182 7.82 11.08 8.51
N LEU A 183 6.65 11.17 7.87
CA LEU A 183 5.43 10.49 8.33
C LEU A 183 5.59 8.97 8.42
N ILE A 184 6.28 8.35 7.45
CA ILE A 184 6.57 6.91 7.48
C ILE A 184 7.50 6.56 8.66
N LEU A 185 8.50 7.39 8.95
CA LEU A 185 9.43 7.18 10.07
C LEU A 185 8.77 7.39 11.44
N GLU A 186 7.91 8.39 11.57
CA GLU A 186 7.20 8.72 12.80
C GLU A 186 6.07 7.73 13.14
N GLN A 187 5.69 6.89 12.17
CA GLN A 187 4.65 5.88 12.37
C GLN A 187 4.97 5.01 13.59
N LYS A 188 4.04 4.95 14.53
CA LYS A 188 4.09 3.97 15.61
C LYS A 188 3.66 2.63 15.02
N THR A 189 4.63 1.74 14.84
CA THR A 189 4.43 0.39 14.31
C THR A 189 4.55 -0.62 15.45
N GLY A 190 3.50 -1.40 15.66
CA GLY A 190 3.46 -2.47 16.66
C GLY A 190 2.59 -3.59 16.14
N THR A 191 3.12 -4.81 16.13
CA THR A 191 2.39 -5.99 15.69
C THR A 191 2.30 -6.97 16.84
N TYR A 192 1.11 -7.49 17.08
CA TYR A 192 0.93 -8.65 17.94
C TYR A 192 1.04 -9.89 17.06
N LEU A 193 2.06 -10.70 17.29
CA LEU A 193 2.19 -12.01 16.67
C LEU A 193 1.40 -13.02 17.50
N LEU A 194 0.38 -13.60 16.88
CA LEU A 194 -0.39 -14.70 17.45
C LEU A 194 0.19 -16.03 16.95
N GLU A 195 0.79 -16.80 17.84
CA GLU A 195 1.23 -18.17 17.59
C GLU A 195 0.23 -19.14 18.22
N TYR A 196 -0.22 -20.12 17.45
CA TYR A 196 -1.17 -21.12 17.93
C TYR A 196 -0.87 -22.51 17.38
N TYR A 197 -1.31 -23.52 18.13
CA TYR A 197 -1.40 -24.89 17.65
C TYR A 197 -2.85 -25.18 17.27
N TYR A 198 -3.08 -25.65 16.04
CA TYR A 198 -4.40 -26.07 15.60
C TYR A 198 -4.75 -27.41 16.26
N PRO A 199 -5.85 -27.51 17.03
CA PRO A 199 -6.15 -28.70 17.83
C PRO A 199 -6.92 -29.78 17.04
N GLY A 200 -7.29 -29.52 15.79
CA GLY A 200 -8.03 -30.46 14.95
C GLY A 200 -7.13 -31.21 13.95
N PRO A 201 -7.66 -32.24 13.27
CA PRO A 201 -6.97 -32.87 12.16
C PRO A 201 -6.76 -31.86 11.03
N GLN A 202 -5.55 -31.80 10.49
CA GLN A 202 -5.23 -31.02 9.29
C GLN A 202 -5.39 -31.94 8.08
N GLU A 203 -6.50 -31.79 7.39
CA GLU A 203 -6.74 -32.48 6.13
C GLU A 203 -6.00 -31.76 4.99
N PRO A 204 -5.20 -32.47 4.20
CA PRO A 204 -4.55 -31.90 3.02
C PRO A 204 -5.59 -31.49 1.99
N ASN A 205 -5.24 -30.50 1.18
CA ASN A 205 -6.06 -29.88 0.14
C ASN A 205 -7.36 -29.23 0.65
N LYS A 206 -7.37 -28.71 1.89
CA LYS A 206 -8.52 -27.97 2.45
C LYS A 206 -8.14 -26.56 2.89
N TYR A 207 -9.14 -25.68 2.81
CA TYR A 207 -9.09 -24.34 3.38
C TYR A 207 -9.53 -24.37 4.85
N PHE A 208 -8.78 -23.68 5.69
CA PHE A 208 -9.09 -23.48 7.10
C PHE A 208 -9.31 -22.00 7.33
N ASN A 209 -10.48 -21.65 7.87
CA ASN A 209 -10.80 -20.29 8.28
C ASN A 209 -10.39 -20.10 9.73
N LEU A 210 -9.60 -19.06 10.00
CA LEU A 210 -9.30 -18.60 11.34
C LEU A 210 -9.97 -17.26 11.58
N SER A 211 -10.74 -17.17 12.67
CA SER A 211 -11.21 -15.91 13.23
C SER A 211 -10.43 -15.62 14.50
N VAL A 212 -9.93 -14.40 14.63
CA VAL A 212 -9.27 -13.89 15.83
C VAL A 212 -10.09 -12.72 16.34
N GLU A 213 -10.44 -12.73 17.61
CA GLU A 213 -11.03 -11.59 18.30
C GLU A 213 -10.08 -11.16 19.41
N ALA A 214 -9.74 -9.87 19.44
CA ALA A 214 -8.89 -9.27 20.44
C ALA A 214 -9.66 -8.17 21.16
N ASN A 215 -9.63 -8.18 22.49
CA ASN A 215 -10.15 -7.10 23.32
C ASN A 215 -8.98 -6.45 24.05
N ILE A 216 -8.66 -5.20 23.67
CA ILE A 216 -7.59 -4.41 24.27
C ILE A 216 -8.21 -3.11 24.78
N ASN A 217 -8.15 -2.88 26.10
CA ASN A 217 -8.69 -1.67 26.73
C ASN A 217 -10.14 -1.34 26.32
N GLN A 218 -11.02 -2.35 26.32
CA GLN A 218 -12.45 -2.22 25.93
C GLN A 218 -12.68 -1.93 24.44
N GLN A 219 -11.64 -1.95 23.61
CA GLN A 219 -11.76 -1.96 22.16
C GLN A 219 -11.69 -3.38 21.66
N THR A 220 -12.73 -3.82 20.96
CA THR A 220 -12.80 -5.15 20.34
C THR A 220 -12.46 -5.03 18.86
N GLY A 221 -11.49 -5.83 18.41
CA GLY A 221 -11.16 -6.00 17.00
C GLY A 221 -11.32 -7.45 16.61
N ARG A 222 -11.97 -7.71 15.48
CA ARG A 222 -12.10 -9.05 14.89
C ARG A 222 -11.43 -9.09 13.53
N GLY A 223 -10.59 -10.09 13.33
CA GLY A 223 -9.96 -10.40 12.05
C GLY A 223 -10.32 -11.80 11.61
N GLU A 224 -10.51 -11.99 10.30
CA GLU A 224 -10.68 -13.30 9.70
C GLU A 224 -9.63 -13.50 8.61
N PHE A 225 -9.06 -14.71 8.54
CA PHE A 225 -8.22 -15.12 7.43
C PHE A 225 -8.48 -16.59 7.08
N ALA A 226 -8.18 -16.95 5.85
CA ALA A 226 -8.20 -18.34 5.40
C ALA A 226 -6.79 -18.74 4.94
N TYR A 227 -6.40 -19.98 5.23
CA TYR A 227 -5.17 -20.56 4.72
C TYR A 227 -5.44 -21.95 4.15
N PHE A 228 -4.65 -22.32 3.15
CA PHE A 228 -4.72 -23.63 2.50
C PHE A 228 -3.60 -24.52 3.03
N ILE A 229 -3.93 -25.76 3.39
CA ILE A 229 -2.95 -26.79 3.70
C ILE A 229 -2.84 -27.68 2.47
N ASN A 230 -1.64 -27.74 1.88
CA ASN A 230 -1.31 -28.69 0.82
C ASN A 230 -1.16 -30.10 1.41
#